data_AF-X1H578-F1
#
_entry.id   AF-X1H578-F1
#
_cell.length_a   1.000
_cell.length_b   1.000
_cell.length_c   1.000
_cell.angle_alpha   90.00
_cell.angle_beta   90.00
_cell.angle_gamma   90.00
#
_symmetry.space_group_name_H-M   'P 1'
#
loop_
_entity.id
_entity.type
_entity.pdbx_description
1 polymer ?
#
loop_
_entity_poly.entity_id
_entity_poly.type
_entity_poly.pdbx_seq_one_letter_code
_entity_poly.pdbx_strand_id
1 'polypeptide(L)'
;MAVQLQPSKIKPYREIIGNKLRLNFHYGQTKAWDSIKRFVAMLGGTQVGKTCFAPDWMDREIRRNGPGDYLAITATFPLLNLKMLPEFRYVFETLYRVADYKESHGSRVLIFHRTKKKESDVVLFDDKAYEEAGVQETRIIFGSATNPESIESATAKAAVLDECGQKQFRRDSWEATLRKAQSVSGQ
;
A
#
# COMPACT_ATOMS: atom_id res chain seq x y z
N MET A 1 -20.97 30.77 -33.15
CA MET A 1 -21.30 30.38 -31.75
C MET A 1 -20.07 29.74 -31.14
N ALA A 2 -19.44 30.39 -30.16
CA ALA A 2 -18.30 29.82 -29.45
C ALA A 2 -18.84 28.92 -28.33
N VAL A 3 -18.58 27.61 -28.41
CA VAL A 3 -18.86 26.67 -27.32
C VAL A 3 -17.80 26.91 -26.24
N GLN A 4 -18.21 27.57 -25.17
CA GLN A 4 -17.38 27.72 -23.97
C GLN A 4 -17.42 26.39 -23.23
N LEU A 5 -16.45 25.51 -23.50
CA LEU A 5 -16.27 24.27 -22.75
C LEU A 5 -15.94 24.64 -21.30
N GLN A 6 -16.88 24.41 -20.38
CA GLN A 6 -16.56 24.49 -18.95
C GLN A 6 -15.50 23.41 -18.66
N PRO A 7 -14.37 23.75 -18.03
CA PRO A 7 -13.39 22.73 -17.66
C PRO A 7 -14.08 21.79 -16.68
N SER A 8 -14.18 20.51 -17.03
CA SER A 8 -14.67 19.49 -16.10
C SER A 8 -13.82 19.57 -14.83
N LYS A 9 -14.42 19.98 -13.70
CA LYS A 9 -13.76 20.02 -12.37
C LYS A 9 -13.52 18.59 -11.88
N ILE A 10 -12.60 17.88 -12.52
CA ILE A 10 -12.10 16.61 -12.00
C ILE A 10 -11.28 16.95 -10.76
N LYS A 11 -11.78 16.55 -9.59
CA LYS A 11 -11.06 16.75 -8.33
C LYS A 11 -9.80 15.89 -8.33
N PRO A 12 -8.67 16.39 -7.80
CA PRO A 12 -7.48 15.56 -7.64
C PRO A 12 -7.78 14.39 -6.68
N TYR A 13 -7.16 13.23 -6.91
CA TYR A 13 -7.39 12.04 -6.09
C TYR A 13 -7.06 12.28 -4.61
N ARG A 14 -5.92 12.92 -4.32
CA ARG A 14 -5.54 13.42 -2.98
C ARG A 14 -5.69 14.94 -2.98
N GLU A 15 -6.54 15.46 -2.09
CA GLU A 15 -6.78 16.89 -1.96
C GLU A 15 -6.52 17.33 -0.53
N ILE A 16 -5.57 18.26 -0.36
CA ILE A 16 -5.27 18.84 0.96
C ILE A 16 -6.23 20.01 1.18
N ILE A 17 -7.04 19.92 2.23
CA ILE A 17 -8.01 20.93 2.64
C ILE A 17 -7.64 21.40 4.04
N GLY A 18 -6.92 22.53 4.11
CA GLY A 18 -6.30 22.97 5.35
C GLY A 18 -5.27 21.95 5.83
N ASN A 19 -5.50 21.35 7.00
CA ASN A 19 -4.66 20.30 7.58
C ASN A 19 -5.24 18.88 7.40
N LYS A 20 -6.28 18.71 6.59
CA LYS A 20 -6.92 17.41 6.34
C LYS A 20 -6.63 16.93 4.92
N LEU A 21 -6.34 15.65 4.78
CA LEU A 21 -6.30 14.98 3.49
C LEU A 21 -7.70 14.44 3.16
N ARG A 22 -8.24 14.85 2.01
CA ARG A 22 -9.44 14.26 1.42
C ARG A 22 -9.03 13.35 0.26
N LEU A 23 -9.45 12.09 0.33
CA LEU A 23 -9.35 11.15 -0.79
C LEU A 23 -10.64 11.23 -1.62
N ASN A 24 -10.54 11.71 -2.85
CA ASN A 24 -11.67 11.83 -3.78
C ASN A 24 -11.81 10.54 -4.59
N PHE A 25 -12.38 9.50 -3.96
CA PHE A 25 -12.63 8.23 -4.62
C PHE A 25 -13.72 8.33 -5.69
N HIS A 26 -13.50 7.69 -6.83
CA HIS A 26 -14.59 7.35 -7.73
C HIS A 26 -15.36 6.12 -7.20
N TYR A 27 -16.55 5.86 -7.74
CA TYR A 27 -17.46 4.81 -7.25
C TYR A 27 -16.82 3.42 -7.01
N GLY A 28 -15.99 2.95 -7.94
CA GLY A 28 -15.27 1.67 -7.81
C GLY A 28 -14.23 1.67 -6.67
N GLN A 29 -13.50 2.77 -6.49
CA GLN A 29 -12.58 2.94 -5.35
C GLN A 29 -13.35 2.99 -4.03
N THR A 30 -14.50 3.69 -3.98
CA THR A 30 -15.36 3.72 -2.79
C THR A 30 -15.82 2.31 -2.40
N LYS A 31 -16.29 1.51 -3.37
CA LYS A 31 -16.66 0.11 -3.11
C LYS A 31 -15.50 -0.74 -2.59
N ALA A 32 -14.31 -0.57 -3.16
CA ALA A 32 -13.12 -1.27 -2.70
C ALA A 32 -12.71 -0.81 -1.29
N TRP A 33 -12.85 0.49 -1.01
CA TRP A 33 -12.56 1.09 0.28
C TRP A 33 -13.53 0.60 1.37
N ASP A 34 -14.83 0.60 1.11
CA ASP A 34 -15.80 0.24 2.14
C ASP A 34 -15.87 -1.27 2.39
N SER A 35 -15.27 -2.08 1.51
CA SER A 35 -15.24 -3.53 1.68
C SER A 35 -14.29 -3.97 2.80
N ILE A 36 -14.84 -4.76 3.74
CA ILE A 36 -14.12 -5.46 4.81
C ILE A 36 -13.87 -6.95 4.50
N LYS A 37 -14.20 -7.40 3.28
CA LYS A 37 -13.95 -8.79 2.87
C LYS A 37 -12.46 -9.09 2.85
N ARG A 38 -12.10 -10.34 3.15
CA ARG A 38 -10.71 -10.84 3.10
C ARG A 38 -10.05 -10.60 1.74
N PHE A 39 -10.80 -10.71 0.65
CA PHE A 39 -10.32 -10.45 -0.70
C PHE A 39 -11.14 -9.34 -1.35
N VAL A 40 -10.46 -8.26 -1.75
CA VAL A 40 -11.05 -7.12 -2.45
C VAL A 40 -10.35 -6.99 -3.80
N ALA A 41 -11.08 -7.22 -4.88
CA ALA A 41 -10.57 -7.08 -6.23
C ALA A 41 -11.07 -5.78 -6.86
N MET A 42 -10.14 -4.87 -7.19
CA MET A 42 -10.45 -3.66 -7.95
C MET A 42 -10.09 -3.88 -9.42
N LEU A 43 -11.09 -4.31 -10.22
CA LEU A 43 -10.92 -4.59 -11.64
C LEU A 43 -11.32 -3.36 -12.47
N GLY A 44 -10.43 -2.93 -13.35
CA GLY A 44 -10.68 -1.80 -14.24
C GLY A 44 -9.54 -1.60 -15.23
N GLY A 45 -9.81 -0.87 -16.32
CA GLY A 45 -8.84 -0.57 -17.36
C GLY A 45 -7.66 0.29 -16.91
N THR A 46 -6.88 0.78 -17.87
CA THR A 46 -5.82 1.75 -17.63
C THR A 46 -6.41 3.03 -17.01
N GLN A 47 -5.61 3.76 -16.22
CA GLN A 47 -5.96 5.06 -15.64
C GLN A 47 -7.15 5.12 -14.66
N VAL A 48 -7.68 3.98 -14.20
CA VAL A 48 -8.71 3.93 -13.13
C VAL A 48 -8.14 4.29 -11.75
N GLY A 49 -6.84 4.56 -11.62
CA GLY A 49 -6.23 4.98 -10.35
C GLY A 49 -6.03 3.83 -9.35
N LYS A 50 -5.80 2.60 -9.84
CA LYS A 50 -5.51 1.44 -8.98
C LYS A 50 -4.19 1.62 -8.22
N THR A 51 -3.14 2.05 -8.92
CA THR A 51 -1.81 2.24 -8.34
C THR A 51 -1.77 3.35 -7.29
N CYS A 52 -2.53 4.44 -7.46
CA CYS A 52 -2.63 5.47 -6.42
C CYS A 52 -3.56 5.04 -5.27
N PHE A 53 -4.57 4.21 -5.51
CA PHE A 53 -5.42 3.65 -4.46
C PHE A 53 -4.68 2.73 -3.49
N ALA A 54 -3.80 1.89 -4.02
CA ALA A 54 -3.02 0.89 -3.27
C ALA A 54 -2.35 1.39 -1.98
N PRO A 55 -1.53 2.46 -1.98
CA PRO A 55 -0.84 2.91 -0.77
C PRO A 55 -1.79 3.52 0.28
N ASP A 56 -2.87 4.21 -0.11
CA ASP A 56 -3.83 4.73 0.88
C ASP A 56 -4.66 3.59 1.50
N TRP A 57 -5.00 2.57 0.70
CA TRP A 57 -5.63 1.35 1.21
C TRP A 57 -4.68 0.62 2.17
N MET A 58 -3.40 0.55 1.85
CA MET A 58 -2.40 -0.05 2.73
C MET A 58 -2.29 0.71 4.05
N ASP A 59 -2.23 2.04 4.04
CA ASP A 59 -2.19 2.85 5.29
C ASP A 59 -3.41 2.56 6.18
N ARG A 60 -4.60 2.45 5.59
CA ARG A 60 -5.81 2.07 6.31
C ARG A 60 -5.67 0.69 6.96
N GLU A 61 -5.20 -0.32 6.22
CA GLU A 61 -5.02 -1.66 6.76
C GLU A 61 -3.94 -1.73 7.84
N ILE A 62 -2.87 -0.94 7.71
CA ILE A 62 -1.84 -0.82 8.76
C ILE A 62 -2.45 -0.26 10.04
N ARG A 63 -3.23 0.82 9.94
CA ARG A 63 -3.90 1.42 11.10
C ARG A 63 -4.94 0.51 11.74
N ARG A 64 -5.58 -0.37 10.95
CA ARG A 64 -6.58 -1.33 11.45
C ARG A 64 -5.95 -2.55 12.11
N ASN A 65 -4.90 -3.10 11.52
CA ASN A 65 -4.32 -4.37 11.94
C ASN A 65 -3.09 -4.21 12.87
N GLY A 66 -2.62 -2.97 13.05
CA GLY A 66 -1.55 -2.62 13.98
C GLY A 66 -0.14 -2.99 13.48
N PRO A 67 0.87 -2.97 14.37
CA PRO A 67 2.26 -3.20 13.98
C PRO A 67 2.53 -4.56 13.32
N GLY A 68 3.44 -4.63 12.36
CA GLY A 68 3.87 -5.88 11.73
C GLY A 68 4.22 -5.74 10.25
N ASP A 69 4.24 -6.87 9.54
CA ASP A 69 4.61 -6.92 8.13
C ASP A 69 3.40 -6.80 7.21
N TYR A 70 3.61 -6.10 6.10
CA TYR A 70 2.65 -5.86 5.03
C TYR A 70 3.32 -6.05 3.68
N LEU A 71 2.60 -6.55 2.68
CA LEU A 71 3.16 -6.84 1.36
C LEU A 71 2.63 -5.90 0.28
N ALA A 72 3.51 -5.36 -0.54
CA ALA A 72 3.17 -4.65 -1.77
C ALA A 72 3.85 -5.35 -2.95
N ILE A 73 3.05 -6.09 -3.73
CA ILE A 73 3.55 -6.95 -4.80
C ILE A 73 3.02 -6.43 -6.13
N THR A 74 3.88 -6.42 -7.15
CA THR A 74 3.48 -6.14 -8.53
C THR A 74 3.95 -7.26 -9.46
N ALA A 75 3.54 -7.21 -10.73
CA ALA A 75 3.88 -8.25 -11.70
C ALA A 75 5.39 -8.36 -12.00
N THR A 76 6.12 -7.24 -12.09
CA THR A 76 7.55 -7.24 -12.44
C THR A 76 8.36 -6.16 -11.71
N PHE A 77 9.67 -6.35 -11.56
CA PHE A 77 10.57 -5.33 -10.97
C PHE A 77 10.55 -3.97 -11.69
N PRO A 78 10.55 -3.89 -13.04
CA PRO A 78 10.38 -2.61 -13.72
C PRO A 78 9.08 -1.89 -13.35
N LEU A 79 7.94 -2.61 -13.29
CA LEU A 79 6.66 -2.01 -12.88
C LEU A 79 6.70 -1.52 -11.43
N LEU A 80 7.39 -2.26 -10.56
CA LEU A 80 7.60 -1.88 -9.17
C LEU A 80 8.29 -0.53 -9.09
N ASN A 81 9.45 -0.41 -9.73
CA ASN A 81 10.29 0.78 -9.64
C ASN A 81 9.68 1.99 -10.36
N LEU A 82 8.96 1.76 -11.47
CA LEU A 82 8.44 2.86 -12.29
C LEU A 82 7.16 3.49 -11.72
N LYS A 83 6.32 2.73 -11.02
CA LYS A 83 4.99 3.21 -10.61
C LYS A 83 4.63 2.94 -9.16
N MET A 84 4.68 1.68 -8.73
CA MET A 84 4.21 1.32 -7.38
C MET A 84 5.10 1.92 -6.29
N LEU A 85 6.41 1.71 -6.37
CA LEU A 85 7.35 2.17 -5.34
C LEU A 85 7.32 3.70 -5.17
N PRO A 86 7.39 4.53 -6.23
CA PRO A 86 7.26 5.98 -6.09
C PRO A 86 5.97 6.43 -5.41
N GLU A 87 4.82 5.81 -5.71
CA GLU A 87 3.54 6.16 -5.07
C GLU A 87 3.53 5.80 -3.58
N PHE A 88 4.05 4.63 -3.20
CA PHE A 88 4.16 4.26 -1.79
C PHE A 88 5.12 5.19 -1.05
N ARG A 89 6.28 5.49 -1.63
CA ARG A 89 7.24 6.43 -1.04
C ARG A 89 6.63 7.83 -0.86
N TYR A 90 5.88 8.31 -1.85
CA TYR A 90 5.14 9.56 -1.73
C TYR A 90 4.17 9.53 -0.55
N VAL A 91 3.34 8.50 -0.41
CA VAL A 91 2.36 8.41 0.69
C VAL A 91 3.04 8.29 2.05
N PHE A 92 3.98 7.36 2.21
CA PHE A 92 4.51 7.01 3.53
C PHE A 92 5.71 7.86 3.97
N GLU A 93 6.62 8.25 3.07
CA GLU A 93 7.78 9.09 3.42
C GLU A 93 7.47 10.58 3.32
N THR A 94 6.64 11.00 2.34
CA THR A 94 6.43 12.43 2.04
C THR A 94 5.13 12.97 2.63
N LEU A 95 3.99 12.32 2.35
CA LEU A 95 2.68 12.82 2.73
C LEU A 95 2.39 12.59 4.22
N TYR A 96 2.58 11.36 4.70
CA TYR A 96 2.36 11.02 6.11
C TYR A 96 3.62 11.07 6.96
N ARG A 97 4.80 10.93 6.36
CA ARG A 97 6.10 11.01 7.05
C ARG A 97 6.20 10.02 8.21
N VAL A 98 5.70 8.81 8.00
CA VAL A 98 5.61 7.73 9.00
C VAL A 98 6.66 6.65 8.82
N ALA A 99 7.36 6.63 7.68
CA ALA A 99 8.32 5.58 7.34
C ALA A 99 9.47 6.14 6.50
N ASP A 100 10.57 5.38 6.45
CA ASP A 100 11.69 5.61 5.56
C ASP A 100 11.90 4.40 4.64
N TYR A 101 12.22 4.66 3.38
CA TYR A 101 12.59 3.63 2.41
C TYR A 101 14.02 3.15 2.65
N LYS A 102 14.20 1.82 2.62
CA LYS A 102 15.50 1.17 2.61
C LYS A 102 15.58 0.15 1.48
N GLU A 103 16.73 0.13 0.82
CA GLU A 103 17.10 -0.88 -0.15
C GLU A 103 18.43 -1.50 0.26
N SER A 104 18.45 -2.81 0.47
CA SER A 104 19.67 -3.55 0.82
C SER A 104 19.56 -4.99 0.36
N HIS A 105 20.64 -5.53 -0.23
CA HIS A 105 20.74 -6.92 -0.70
C HIS A 105 19.51 -7.40 -1.52
N GLY A 106 18.98 -6.55 -2.40
CA GLY A 106 17.82 -6.88 -3.24
C GLY A 106 16.45 -6.78 -2.55
N SER A 107 16.42 -6.53 -1.23
CA SER A 107 15.20 -6.26 -0.48
C SER A 107 14.85 -4.78 -0.52
N ARG A 108 13.58 -4.47 -0.75
CA ARG A 108 13.02 -3.12 -0.79
C ARG A 108 11.94 -3.03 0.26
N VAL A 109 12.07 -2.10 1.19
CA VAL A 109 11.19 -2.02 2.35
C VAL A 109 10.96 -0.58 2.78
N LEU A 110 9.73 -0.25 3.18
CA LEU A 110 9.46 0.93 4.00
C LEU A 110 9.43 0.50 5.46
N ILE A 111 10.24 1.14 6.31
CA ILE A 111 10.31 0.86 7.75
C ILE A 111 9.70 2.03 8.51
N PHE A 112 8.70 1.75 9.33
CA PHE A 112 8.00 2.78 10.08
C PHE A 112 8.86 3.34 11.21
N HIS A 113 8.68 4.63 11.49
CA HIS A 113 9.42 5.32 12.53
C HIS A 113 9.02 4.80 13.92
N ARG A 114 10.01 4.40 14.71
CA ARG A 114 9.88 4.12 16.15
C ARG A 114 10.01 5.38 17.00
N THR A 115 10.79 6.34 16.51
CA THR A 115 11.04 7.62 17.14
C THR A 115 11.04 8.72 16.09
N LYS A 116 10.70 9.94 16.49
CA LYS A 116 10.80 11.10 15.61
C LYS A 116 12.28 11.45 15.39
N LYS A 117 12.73 11.48 14.14
CA LYS A 117 14.07 11.98 13.78
C LYS A 117 14.03 13.48 13.49
N LYS A 118 12.89 13.95 12.97
CA LYS A 118 12.55 15.35 12.74
C LYS A 118 11.21 15.64 13.43
N GLU A 119 10.98 16.90 13.80
CA GLU A 119 9.74 17.33 14.47
C GLU A 119 8.47 16.92 13.71
N SER A 120 8.55 17.02 12.39
CA SER A 120 7.50 16.72 11.43
C SER A 120 7.28 15.23 11.14
N ASP A 121 8.14 14.36 11.66
CA ASP A 121 7.98 12.92 11.48
C ASP A 121 6.87 12.40 12.40
N VAL A 122 6.21 11.33 12.00
CA VAL A 122 5.06 10.77 12.70
C VAL A 122 5.37 9.34 13.13
N VAL A 123 5.33 9.10 14.44
CA VAL A 123 5.39 7.75 15.01
C VAL A 123 3.97 7.22 15.09
N LEU A 124 3.66 6.20 14.30
CA LEU A 124 2.30 5.67 14.18
C LEU A 124 1.90 4.76 15.35
N PHE A 125 2.87 4.06 15.93
CA PHE A 125 2.67 3.07 16.99
C PHE A 125 3.70 3.30 18.09
N ASP A 126 3.26 3.26 19.35
CA ASP A 126 4.13 3.35 20.51
C ASP A 126 4.78 1.99 20.84
N ASP A 127 5.72 2.00 21.78
CA ASP A 127 6.46 0.79 22.17
C ASP A 127 5.53 -0.31 22.71
N LYS A 128 4.47 0.07 23.42
CA LYS A 128 3.46 -0.85 23.93
C LYS A 128 2.74 -1.61 22.80
N ALA A 129 2.34 -0.92 21.73
CA ALA A 129 1.71 -1.56 20.58
C ALA A 129 2.64 -2.60 19.91
N TYR A 130 3.95 -2.33 19.87
CA TYR A 130 4.94 -3.26 19.34
C TYR A 130 5.14 -4.48 20.25
N GLU A 131 5.19 -4.27 21.57
CA GLU A 131 5.26 -5.34 22.57
C GLU A 131 4.03 -6.26 22.49
N GLU A 132 2.83 -5.70 22.45
CA GLU A 132 1.57 -6.45 22.32
C GLU A 132 1.49 -7.23 21.00
N ALA A 133 2.02 -6.66 19.91
CA ALA A 133 2.08 -7.33 18.62
C ALA A 133 3.21 -8.38 18.52
N GLY A 134 4.16 -8.41 19.45
CA GLY A 134 5.31 -9.31 19.43
C GLY A 134 6.28 -9.07 18.25
N VAL A 135 6.33 -7.84 17.73
CA VAL A 135 7.17 -7.48 16.57
C VAL A 135 8.06 -6.28 16.89
N GLN A 136 9.25 -6.24 16.29
CA GLN A 136 10.21 -5.16 16.52
C GLN A 136 9.94 -3.93 15.64
N GLU A 137 9.34 -4.13 14.48
CA GLU A 137 9.15 -3.09 13.47
C GLU A 137 7.88 -3.33 12.66
N THR A 138 7.34 -2.25 12.11
CA THR A 138 6.28 -2.31 11.10
C THR A 138 6.92 -2.05 9.75
N ARG A 139 6.62 -2.91 8.76
CA ARG A 139 7.24 -2.86 7.45
C ARG A 139 6.23 -3.01 6.31
N ILE A 140 6.47 -2.30 5.22
CA ILE A 140 5.90 -2.63 3.92
C ILE A 140 7.02 -3.21 3.06
N ILE A 141 6.93 -4.50 2.79
CA ILE A 141 7.91 -5.26 2.01
C ILE A 141 7.45 -5.29 0.56
N PHE A 142 8.32 -4.85 -0.35
CA PHE A 142 8.03 -4.83 -1.77
C PHE A 142 8.53 -6.08 -2.47
N GLY A 143 7.66 -6.67 -3.29
CA GLY A 143 7.95 -7.89 -4.04
C GLY A 143 7.58 -7.79 -5.52
N SER A 144 8.13 -8.71 -6.30
CA SER A 144 7.74 -8.95 -7.69
C SER A 144 7.22 -10.36 -7.83
N ALA A 145 6.13 -10.56 -8.57
CA ALA A 145 5.60 -11.89 -8.84
C ALA A 145 6.61 -12.79 -9.57
N THR A 146 7.54 -12.20 -10.34
CA THR A 146 8.65 -12.92 -10.98
C THR A 146 9.76 -13.37 -10.01
N ASN A 147 9.73 -12.96 -8.75
CA ASN A 147 10.67 -13.38 -7.71
C ASN A 147 9.94 -13.84 -6.43
N PRO A 148 9.47 -15.10 -6.39
CA PRO A 148 8.72 -15.65 -5.26
C PRO A 148 9.49 -15.62 -3.92
N GLU A 149 10.81 -15.70 -3.94
CA GLU A 149 11.63 -15.66 -2.70
C GLU A 149 11.39 -14.37 -1.90
N SER A 150 11.13 -13.25 -2.60
CA SER A 150 10.79 -11.97 -1.97
C SER A 150 9.45 -11.97 -1.24
N ILE A 151 8.55 -12.90 -1.60
CA ILE A 151 7.21 -13.05 -1.04
C ILE A 151 7.23 -14.01 0.16
N GLU A 152 8.11 -15.02 0.13
CA GLU A 152 8.11 -16.10 1.12
C GLU A 152 8.77 -15.75 2.47
N SER A 153 9.43 -14.60 2.56
CA SER A 153 10.27 -14.22 3.71
C SER A 153 9.53 -13.63 4.92
N ALA A 154 8.23 -13.32 4.83
CA ALA A 154 7.49 -12.66 5.90
C ALA A 154 6.05 -13.15 6.05
N THR A 155 5.51 -13.15 7.28
CA THR A 155 4.08 -13.36 7.56
C THR A 155 3.40 -12.00 7.64
N ALA A 156 2.53 -11.69 6.69
CA ALA A 156 1.97 -10.37 6.53
C ALA A 156 0.50 -10.29 6.97
N LYS A 157 0.14 -9.15 7.57
CA LYS A 157 -1.21 -8.86 8.05
C LYS A 157 -2.16 -8.46 6.92
N ALA A 158 -1.65 -7.80 5.89
CA ALA A 158 -2.37 -7.50 4.65
C ALA A 158 -1.40 -7.45 3.45
N ALA A 159 -1.95 -7.58 2.25
CA ALA A 159 -1.20 -7.54 1.00
C ALA A 159 -1.95 -6.78 -0.09
N VAL A 160 -1.22 -5.97 -0.85
CA VAL A 160 -1.67 -5.38 -2.11
C VAL A 160 -0.97 -6.09 -3.26
N LEU A 161 -1.75 -6.49 -4.27
CA LEU A 161 -1.24 -7.07 -5.51
C LEU A 161 -1.66 -6.16 -6.68
N ASP A 162 -0.71 -5.41 -7.24
CA ASP A 162 -0.94 -4.57 -8.42
C ASP A 162 -0.60 -5.31 -9.71
N GLU A 163 -1.33 -5.01 -10.78
CA GLU A 163 -1.16 -5.65 -12.09
C GLU A 163 -1.25 -7.19 -12.07
N CYS A 164 -1.99 -7.76 -11.11
CA CYS A 164 -2.12 -9.21 -10.91
C CYS A 164 -2.82 -9.96 -12.05
N GLY A 165 -3.42 -9.24 -13.00
CA GLY A 165 -4.00 -9.81 -14.22
C GLY A 165 -2.99 -10.01 -15.37
N GLN A 166 -1.73 -9.57 -15.22
CA GLN A 166 -0.72 -9.74 -16.26
C GLN A 166 -0.18 -11.18 -16.31
N LYS A 167 0.23 -11.65 -17.50
CA LYS A 167 0.72 -13.04 -17.71
C LYS A 167 1.91 -13.42 -16.83
N GLN A 168 2.72 -12.44 -16.44
CA GLN A 168 3.89 -12.59 -15.59
C GLN A 168 3.50 -12.90 -14.13
N PHE A 169 2.28 -12.54 -13.72
CA PHE A 169 1.76 -12.86 -12.40
C PHE A 169 1.19 -14.29 -12.41
N ARG A 170 2.07 -15.27 -12.16
CA ARG A 170 1.71 -16.69 -12.20
C ARG A 170 0.94 -17.10 -10.95
N ARG A 171 0.24 -18.23 -11.06
CA ARG A 171 -0.52 -18.84 -9.95
C ARG A 171 0.36 -19.10 -8.72
N ASP A 172 1.60 -19.52 -8.91
CA ASP A 172 2.52 -19.82 -7.80
C ASP A 172 2.80 -18.59 -6.94
N SER A 173 2.92 -17.40 -7.55
CA SER A 173 3.12 -16.14 -6.84
C SER A 173 1.88 -15.72 -6.06
N TRP A 174 0.68 -15.99 -6.60
CA TRP A 174 -0.59 -15.82 -5.90
C TRP A 174 -0.68 -16.76 -4.69
N GLU A 175 -0.37 -18.04 -4.87
CA GLU A 175 -0.39 -19.03 -3.78
C GLU A 175 0.65 -18.71 -2.70
N ALA A 176 1.85 -18.28 -3.08
CA ALA A 176 2.87 -17.80 -2.13
C ALA A 176 2.35 -16.61 -1.31
N THR A 177 1.71 -15.64 -1.96
CA THR A 177 1.11 -14.49 -1.27
C THR A 177 0.01 -14.93 -0.30
N LEU A 178 -0.87 -15.85 -0.73
CA LEU A 178 -1.93 -16.39 0.12
C LEU A 178 -1.42 -17.12 1.37
N ARG A 179 -0.32 -17.89 1.24
CA ARG A 179 0.29 -18.59 2.38
C ARG A 179 0.78 -17.61 3.45
N LYS A 180 1.20 -16.41 3.04
CA LYS A 180 1.83 -15.41 3.90
C LYS A 180 0.90 -14.31 4.38
N ALA A 181 -0.10 -13.94 3.58
CA ALA A 181 -1.18 -13.04 3.98
C ALA A 181 -2.22 -13.80 4.82
N GLN A 182 -1.85 -14.13 6.06
CA GLN A 182 -2.77 -14.68 7.04
C GLN A 182 -3.41 -13.53 7.82
N SER A 183 -4.59 -13.10 7.38
CA SER A 183 -5.49 -12.40 8.29
C SER A 183 -5.90 -13.40 9.36
N VAL A 184 -5.39 -13.25 10.59
CA VAL A 184 -6.05 -13.82 11.76
C VAL A 184 -7.37 -13.07 11.87
N SER A 185 -8.44 -13.65 11.35
CA SER A 185 -9.79 -13.20 11.63
C SER A 185 -10.04 -13.48 13.11
N GLY A 186 -9.78 -12.48 13.96
CA GLY A 186 -10.36 -12.45 15.30
C GLY A 186 -11.87 -12.38 15.14
N GLN A 187 -12.54 -13.47 15.55
CA GLN A 187 -13.96 -13.47 15.88
C GLN A 187 -14.19 -12.65 17.15
#